data_AF-A0A556MP02-F1
#
_entry.id   AF-A0A556MP02-F1
#
_cell.length_a   1.000
_cell.length_b   1.000
_cell.length_c   1.000
_cell.angle_alpha   90.00
_cell.angle_beta   90.00
_cell.angle_gamma   90.00
#
_symmetry.space_group_name_H-M   'P 1'
#
loop_
_entity.id
_entity.type
_entity.pdbx_description
1 polymer ?
#
loop_
_entity_poly.entity_id
_entity_poly.type
_entity_poly.pdbx_seq_one_letter_code
_entity_poly.pdbx_strand_id
1 'polypeptide(L)'
;MRALSAIGFVISVIGLLLVCYNQFAIIPFLTDLNSNADIKDNEFTQALRFNYENQLFFLSMLSIIIGVFSVLFCSIVYLKKRTRMTLIGTILGVFVAVMGIIHSWY
;
A
#
# COMPACT_ATOMS: atom_id res chain seq x y z
N MET A 1 -17.20 -3.03 -20.46
CA MET A 1 -17.69 -2.92 -19.05
C MET A 1 -17.21 -4.05 -18.13
N ARG A 2 -17.27 -5.34 -18.49
CA ARG A 2 -16.66 -6.42 -17.67
C ARG A 2 -15.14 -6.24 -17.50
N ALA A 3 -14.46 -5.85 -18.59
CA ALA A 3 -13.03 -5.54 -18.56
C ALA A 3 -12.67 -4.40 -17.57
N LEU A 4 -13.50 -3.35 -17.47
CA LEU A 4 -13.24 -2.21 -16.57
C LEU A 4 -13.35 -2.62 -15.09
N SER A 5 -14.32 -3.49 -14.75
CA SER A 5 -14.43 -4.10 -13.42
C SER A 5 -13.23 -4.98 -13.08
N ALA A 6 -12.77 -5.77 -14.06
CA ALA A 6 -11.63 -6.66 -13.87
C ALA A 6 -10.34 -5.87 -13.65
N ILE A 7 -10.15 -4.77 -14.40
CA ILE A 7 -9.01 -3.86 -14.23
C ILE A 7 -9.01 -3.25 -12.83
N GLY A 8 -10.14 -2.69 -12.37
CA GLY A 8 -10.24 -2.12 -11.01
C GLY A 8 -9.95 -3.15 -9.91
N PHE A 9 -10.38 -4.40 -10.11
CA PHE A 9 -10.07 -5.51 -9.19
C PHE A 9 -8.59 -5.90 -9.22
N VAL A 10 -7.97 -6.02 -10.39
CA VAL A 10 -6.52 -6.33 -10.51
C VAL A 10 -5.68 -5.22 -9.85
N ILE A 11 -6.05 -3.96 -10.06
CA ILE A 11 -5.40 -2.81 -9.41
C ILE A 11 -5.51 -2.91 -7.88
N SER A 12 -6.68 -3.31 -7.36
CA SER A 12 -6.88 -3.52 -5.91
C SER A 12 -5.96 -4.61 -5.35
N VAL A 13 -5.74 -5.70 -6.11
CA VAL A 13 -4.86 -6.81 -5.71
C VAL A 13 -3.39 -6.36 -5.73
N ILE A 14 -2.97 -5.60 -6.75
CA ILE A 14 -1.61 -5.05 -6.82
C ILE A 14 -1.36 -4.12 -5.63
N GLY A 15 -2.31 -3.24 -5.32
CA GLY A 15 -2.24 -2.37 -4.15
C GLY A 15 -2.14 -3.15 -2.83
N LEU A 16 -2.88 -4.25 -2.70
CA LEU A 16 -2.79 -5.12 -1.53
C LEU A 16 -1.41 -5.76 -1.39
N LEU A 17 -0.82 -6.23 -2.49
CA LEU A 17 0.53 -6.80 -2.49
C LEU A 17 1.58 -5.76 -2.05
N LEU A 18 1.47 -4.51 -2.50
CA LEU A 18 2.34 -3.41 -2.04
C LEU A 18 2.22 -3.18 -0.53
N VAL A 19 0.99 -3.11 -0.02
CA VAL A 19 0.75 -2.94 1.42
C VAL A 19 1.31 -4.11 2.22
N CYS A 20 1.14 -5.34 1.75
CA CYS A 20 1.74 -6.52 2.39
C CYS A 20 3.27 -6.45 2.39
N TYR A 21 3.89 -6.00 1.30
CA TYR A 21 5.34 -5.83 1.24
C TYR A 21 5.83 -4.80 2.27
N ASN A 22 5.15 -3.65 2.37
CA ASN A 22 5.48 -2.64 3.40
C ASN A 22 5.30 -3.20 4.82
N GLN A 23 4.18 -3.89 5.08
CA GLN A 23 3.82 -4.41 6.40
C GLN A 23 4.75 -5.52 6.90
N PHE A 24 5.17 -6.43 6.00
CA PHE A 24 5.88 -7.65 6.39
C PHE A 24 7.39 -7.62 6.09
N ALA A 25 7.86 -6.74 5.20
CA ALA A 25 9.29 -6.63 4.89
C ALA A 25 9.89 -5.32 5.40
N ILE A 26 9.36 -4.17 4.98
CA ILE A 26 10.01 -2.88 5.23
C ILE A 26 9.87 -2.44 6.69
N ILE A 27 8.66 -2.49 7.26
CA ILE A 27 8.43 -2.05 8.64
C ILE A 27 9.22 -2.88 9.67
N PRO A 28 9.22 -4.23 9.62
CA PRO A 28 10.04 -5.03 10.52
C PRO A 28 11.53 -4.73 10.38
N PHE A 29 12.02 -4.58 9.15
CA PHE A 29 13.42 -4.24 8.89
C PHE A 29 13.82 -2.88 9.50
N LEU A 30 12.99 -1.85 9.31
CA LEU A 30 13.18 -0.53 9.93
C LEU A 30 13.09 -0.58 11.47
N THR A 31 12.21 -1.44 12.00
CA THR A 31 12.07 -1.64 13.45
C THR A 31 13.36 -2.24 14.03
N ASP A 32 13.88 -3.30 13.42
CA ASP A 32 15.11 -3.99 13.85
C ASP A 32 16.36 -3.08 13.75
N LEU A 33 16.40 -2.23 12.72
CA LEU A 33 17.42 -1.19 12.55
C LEU A 33 17.36 -0.13 13.65
N ASN A 34 16.16 0.26 14.10
CA ASN A 34 15.97 1.31 15.09
C ASN A 34 16.11 0.86 16.54
N SER A 35 15.87 -0.41 16.83
CA SER A 35 15.95 -0.99 18.18
C SER A 35 17.37 -1.33 18.64
N ASN A 36 18.32 -1.49 17.71
CA ASN A 36 19.70 -1.84 18.04
C ASN A 36 20.59 -0.60 18.22
N ALA A 37 20.82 -0.22 19.49
CA ALA A 37 21.62 0.96 19.86
C ALA A 37 23.06 0.89 19.34
N ASP A 38 23.69 -0.29 19.31
CA ASP A 38 25.07 -0.47 18.83
C ASP A 38 25.23 -0.30 17.32
N ILE A 39 24.13 -0.41 16.55
CA ILE A 39 24.12 -0.34 15.09
C ILE A 39 23.72 1.07 14.61
N LYS A 40 23.02 1.83 15.47
CA LYS A 40 22.37 3.13 15.16
C LYS A 40 23.34 4.28 14.88
N ASP A 41 24.56 4.19 15.41
CA ASP A 41 25.60 5.22 15.28
C ASP A 41 26.61 4.96 14.15
N ASN A 42 26.43 3.88 13.37
CA ASN A 42 27.23 3.63 12.19
C ASN A 42 26.65 4.40 10.98
N GLU A 43 27.48 5.19 10.29
CA GLU A 43 27.09 5.97 9.09
C GLU A 43 26.42 5.10 8.02
N PHE A 44 26.90 3.86 7.85
CA PHE A 44 26.30 2.90 6.92
C PHE A 44 24.84 2.58 7.28
N THR A 45 24.58 2.35 8.57
CA THR A 45 23.23 2.05 9.06
C THR A 45 22.30 3.25 8.91
N GLN A 46 22.77 4.47 9.19
CA GLN A 46 21.98 5.68 8.99
C GLN A 46 21.60 5.89 7.52
N ALA A 47 22.56 5.72 6.62
CA ALA A 47 22.29 5.80 5.17
C ALA A 47 21.28 4.71 4.73
N LEU A 48 21.40 3.49 5.26
CA LEU A 48 20.48 2.40 4.95
C LEU A 48 19.08 2.71 5.45
N ARG A 49 18.94 3.15 6.70
CA ARG A 49 17.67 3.55 7.31
C ARG A 49 16.99 4.65 6.50
N PHE A 50 17.72 5.71 6.16
CA PHE A 50 17.17 6.82 5.38
C PHE A 50 16.62 6.37 4.01
N ASN A 51 17.35 5.48 3.31
CA ASN A 51 16.88 4.93 2.05
C ASN A 51 15.58 4.13 2.20
N TYR A 52 15.48 3.29 3.24
CA TYR A 52 14.29 2.48 3.49
C TYR A 52 13.09 3.30 4.00
N GLU A 53 13.30 4.35 4.80
CA GLU A 53 12.25 5.29 5.19
C GLU A 53 11.70 6.03 3.95
N ASN A 54 12.59 6.49 3.05
CA ASN A 54 12.18 7.18 1.83
C ASN A 54 11.46 6.23 0.86
N GLN A 55 11.91 4.97 0.78
CA GLN A 55 11.24 3.92 0.02
C GLN A 55 9.86 3.58 0.61
N LEU A 56 9.74 3.47 1.94
CA LEU A 56 8.48 3.24 2.63
C LEU A 56 7.49 4.36 2.33
N PHE A 57 7.92 5.62 2.42
CA PHE A 57 7.10 6.79 2.10
C PHE A 57 6.61 6.75 0.64
N PHE A 58 7.50 6.47 -0.31
CA PHE A 58 7.16 6.42 -1.73
C PHE A 58 6.18 5.29 -2.07
N LEU A 59 6.41 4.07 -1.55
CA LEU A 59 5.52 2.93 -1.75
C LEU A 59 4.16 3.12 -1.07
N SER A 60 4.15 3.79 0.08
CA SER A 60 2.93 4.14 0.80
C SER A 60 2.10 5.15 0.01
N MET A 61 2.71 6.20 -0.54
CA MET A 61 2.04 7.15 -1.43
C MET A 61 1.48 6.49 -2.69
N LEU A 62 2.24 5.59 -3.32
CA LEU A 62 1.74 4.79 -4.45
C LEU A 62 0.53 3.95 -4.06
N SER A 63 0.57 3.32 -2.88
CA SER A 63 -0.55 2.52 -2.35
C SER A 63 -1.80 3.36 -2.15
N ILE A 64 -1.68 4.59 -1.63
CA ILE A 64 -2.80 5.53 -1.49
C ILE A 64 -3.41 5.83 -2.86
N ILE A 65 -2.59 6.22 -3.84
CA ILE A 65 -3.05 6.57 -5.20
C ILE A 65 -3.79 5.38 -5.83
N ILE A 66 -3.17 4.19 -5.80
CA ILE A 66 -3.72 2.94 -6.34
C ILE A 66 -5.04 2.58 -5.64
N GLY A 67 -5.09 2.68 -4.31
CA GLY A 67 -6.29 2.42 -3.52
C GLY A 67 -7.44 3.35 -3.89
N VAL A 68 -7.19 4.66 -3.97
CA VAL A 68 -8.20 5.66 -4.37
C VAL A 68 -8.71 5.42 -5.78
N PHE A 69 -7.82 5.18 -6.76
CA PHE A 69 -8.25 4.87 -8.12
C PHE A 69 -9.07 3.58 -8.19
N SER A 70 -8.65 2.54 -7.47
CA SER A 70 -9.41 1.29 -7.39
C SER A 70 -10.82 1.51 -6.85
N VAL A 71 -10.97 2.28 -5.77
CA VAL A 71 -12.28 2.64 -5.20
C VAL A 71 -13.15 3.38 -6.19
N LEU A 72 -12.60 4.38 -6.90
CA LEU A 72 -13.34 5.16 -7.89
C LEU A 72 -13.83 4.27 -9.04
N PHE A 73 -12.94 3.47 -9.64
CA PHE A 73 -13.29 2.58 -10.75
C PHE A 73 -14.30 1.50 -10.32
N CYS A 74 -14.11 0.87 -9.16
CA CYS A 74 -15.02 -0.16 -8.67
C CYS A 74 -16.38 0.40 -8.26
N SER A 75 -16.43 1.60 -7.66
CA SER A 75 -17.69 2.25 -7.23
C SER A 75 -18.54 2.69 -8.43
N ILE A 76 -17.92 3.30 -9.45
CA ILE A 76 -18.63 3.70 -10.68
C ILE A 76 -19.27 2.49 -11.36
N VAL A 77 -18.55 1.37 -11.42
CA VAL A 77 -19.09 0.14 -12.04
C VAL A 77 -20.15 -0.52 -11.15
N TYR A 78 -20.00 -0.47 -9.83
CA TYR A 78 -20.99 -1.00 -8.88
C TYR A 78 -22.34 -0.29 -9.00
N LEU A 79 -22.36 1.05 -9.08
CA LEU A 79 -23.61 1.82 -9.26
C LEU A 79 -24.39 1.41 -10.51
N LYS A 80 -23.69 0.96 -11.56
CA LYS A 80 -24.30 0.57 -12.84
C LYS A 80 -24.71 -0.90 -12.93
N LYS A 81 -24.05 -1.82 -12.21
CA LYS A 81 -24.25 -3.28 -12.37
C LYS A 81 -24.41 -4.11 -11.09
N ARG A 82 -24.23 -3.53 -9.89
CA ARG A 82 -24.33 -4.20 -8.57
C ARG A 82 -23.68 -5.59 -8.52
N THR A 83 -22.47 -5.75 -9.06
CA THR A 83 -21.76 -7.03 -9.04
C THR A 83 -21.00 -7.24 -7.73
N ARG A 84 -20.98 -8.47 -7.17
CA ARG A 84 -20.23 -8.78 -5.94
C ARG A 84 -18.72 -8.51 -6.06
N MET A 85 -18.13 -8.75 -7.23
CA MET A 85 -16.70 -8.48 -7.48
C MET A 85 -16.32 -7.00 -7.30
N THR A 86 -17.17 -6.06 -7.74
CA THR A 86 -16.87 -4.63 -7.60
C THR A 86 -17.01 -4.17 -6.16
N LEU A 87 -17.90 -4.78 -5.37
CA LEU A 87 -18.01 -4.50 -3.95
C LEU A 87 -16.75 -4.95 -3.19
N ILE A 88 -16.27 -6.17 -3.47
CA ILE A 88 -15.01 -6.69 -2.89
C ILE A 88 -13.82 -5.81 -3.30
N GLY A 89 -13.71 -5.44 -4.58
CA GLY A 89 -12.65 -4.56 -5.07
C GLY A 89 -12.68 -3.17 -4.42
N THR A 90 -13.86 -2.63 -4.14
CA THR A 90 -14.00 -1.34 -3.45
C THR A 90 -13.53 -1.43 -2.00
N ILE A 91 -13.93 -2.49 -1.27
CA ILE A 91 -13.49 -2.71 0.12
C ILE A 91 -11.96 -2.89 0.17
N LEU A 92 -11.40 -3.69 -0.75
CA LEU A 92 -9.95 -3.87 -0.90
C LEU A 92 -9.25 -2.54 -1.19
N GLY A 93 -9.76 -1.74 -2.13
CA GLY A 93 -9.19 -0.44 -2.46
C GLY A 93 -9.18 0.53 -1.27
N VAL A 94 -10.26 0.54 -0.47
CA VAL A 94 -10.32 1.34 0.77
C VAL A 94 -9.27 0.85 1.77
N PHE A 95 -9.18 -0.46 1.99
CA PHE A 95 -8.18 -1.03 2.89
C PHE A 95 -6.76 -0.66 2.47
N VAL A 96 -6.45 -0.78 1.18
CA VAL A 96 -5.14 -0.40 0.62
C VAL A 96 -4.85 1.08 0.84
N ALA A 97 -5.82 1.96 0.61
CA ALA A 97 -5.64 3.39 0.82
C ALA A 97 -5.39 3.72 2.30
N VAL A 98 -6.17 3.13 3.22
CA VAL A 98 -6.00 3.34 4.66
C VAL A 98 -4.63 2.85 5.13
N MET A 99 -4.22 1.65 4.70
CA MET A 99 -2.90 1.12 5.06
C MET A 99 -1.76 1.96 4.48
N GLY A 100 -1.90 2.45 3.25
CA GLY A 100 -0.95 3.40 2.67
C GLY A 100 -0.82 4.67 3.51
N ILE A 101 -1.92 5.23 4.02
CA ILE A 101 -1.88 6.38 4.94
C ILE A 101 -1.12 6.02 6.22
N ILE A 102 -1.46 4.90 6.86
CA ILE A 102 -0.80 4.42 8.09
C ILE A 102 0.71 4.25 7.87
N HIS A 103 1.11 3.60 6.78
CA HIS A 103 2.52 3.35 6.47
C HIS A 103 3.30 4.62 6.10
N SER A 104 2.62 5.64 5.55
CA SER A 104 3.29 6.92 5.26
C SER A 104 3.59 7.76 6.51
N TRP A 105 2.99 7.42 7.65
CA TRP A 105 3.15 8.11 8.95
C TRP A 105 4.04 7.31 9.93
N TYR A 106 4.61 6.19 9.48
CA TYR A 106 5.58 5.38 10.23
C TYR A 106 6.96 6.03 10.21
#